data_AF-A0A511R5X8-F1
#
_entry.id   AF-A0A511R5X8-F1
#
_cell.length_a   1.000
_cell.length_b   1.000
_cell.length_c   1.000
_cell.angle_alpha   90.00
_cell.angle_beta   90.00
_cell.angle_gamma   90.00
#
_symmetry.space_group_name_H-M   'P 1'
#
loop_
_entity.id
_entity.type
_entity.pdbx_description
1 polymer ?
#
loop_
_entity_poly.entity_id
_entity_poly.type
_entity_poly.pdbx_seq_one_letter_code
_entity_poly.pdbx_strand_id
1 'polypeptide(L)'
;MSDTTSDFEIHPHERRALEALLQFPLTEALFGRRSRRFALGGELPEGPLAYKSRYEPYPLSELERLLILTTVGGLTGWHNLISHHKNVAPKLPSYSGMAAGRTFPSAAGFHTSQIFFTDDSGTYTFKTRDANPPVARNSQGQVDPVALLLAHKQYIVRLSDSRLYIPPHEPYMAGHNAWNANKPGSLLVWPIADVAQHQLLKLLFIAQNGFVLYDDVHNRSIPGLEKFKDYVAVDKPYPLTAFDQATLAEVSAEISAAVFAGHLMQQAMGLGGWMLNGLDRVRTLGASGDPAVPGLGFRYDFKPGWSRPNPTGLEGVFEGYCPPHYPHMKAAVEALVERKYKAGGPFNPETPGPWKDSKAVRSQAFPHAEWLVEVVALQAQYLFDTFGKFPATVPTIYSLMFLQTHHLDLEYYDRFFEPGAYLQTHREHLEKWHGVRLEDLPKRDDGR
;
A
#
# COMPACT_ATOMS: atom_id res chain seq x y z
N MET A 1 -23.93 20.37 -2.76
CA MET A 1 -24.39 19.60 -3.93
C MET A 1 -24.12 20.45 -5.16
N SER A 2 -22.92 20.30 -5.73
CA SER A 2 -22.61 20.72 -7.09
C SER A 2 -22.21 19.46 -7.81
N ASP A 3 -23.12 19.06 -8.68
CA ASP A 3 -23.08 17.94 -9.60
C ASP A 3 -21.95 18.13 -10.62
N THR A 4 -20.97 17.22 -10.59
CA THR A 4 -20.14 16.86 -11.74
C THR A 4 -19.65 15.43 -11.54
N THR A 5 -20.56 14.45 -11.54
CA THR A 5 -20.20 13.16 -12.14
C THR A 5 -20.14 13.40 -13.64
N SER A 6 -19.01 13.94 -14.14
CA SER A 6 -18.72 13.77 -15.56
C SER A 6 -18.69 12.26 -15.75
N ASP A 7 -19.61 11.73 -16.54
CA ASP A 7 -19.60 10.31 -16.90
C ASP A 7 -18.20 10.00 -17.42
N PHE A 8 -17.48 9.14 -16.68
CA PHE A 8 -16.16 8.70 -17.08
C PHE A 8 -16.35 7.85 -18.34
N GLU A 9 -16.17 8.45 -19.50
CA GLU A 9 -16.36 7.80 -20.79
C GLU A 9 -15.03 7.21 -21.25
N ILE A 10 -14.99 5.88 -21.40
CA ILE A 10 -13.85 5.19 -22.02
C ILE A 10 -13.95 5.40 -23.53
N HIS A 11 -12.97 6.07 -24.12
CA HIS A 11 -12.95 6.30 -25.56
C HIS A 11 -12.77 5.00 -26.36
N PRO A 12 -13.18 4.95 -27.64
CA PRO A 12 -13.04 3.75 -28.47
C PRO A 12 -11.60 3.23 -28.60
N HIS A 13 -10.60 4.12 -28.58
CA HIS A 13 -9.19 3.72 -28.63
C HIS A 13 -8.73 3.12 -27.30
N GLU A 14 -9.10 3.73 -26.16
CA GLU A 14 -8.87 3.18 -24.82
C GLU A 14 -9.52 1.81 -24.62
N ARG A 15 -10.73 1.59 -25.16
CA ARG A 15 -11.38 0.27 -25.11
C ARG A 15 -10.55 -0.80 -25.82
N ARG A 16 -10.04 -0.51 -27.02
CA ARG A 16 -9.14 -1.43 -27.74
C ARG A 16 -7.82 -1.64 -27.00
N ALA A 17 -7.29 -0.59 -26.37
CA ALA A 17 -6.07 -0.68 -25.56
C ALA A 17 -6.27 -1.57 -24.32
N LEU A 18 -7.43 -1.46 -23.65
CA LEU A 18 -7.83 -2.35 -22.55
C LEU A 18 -7.97 -3.81 -23.01
N GLU A 19 -8.60 -4.07 -24.15
CA GLU A 19 -8.71 -5.42 -24.72
C GLU A 19 -7.33 -6.02 -24.99
N ALA A 20 -6.41 -5.24 -25.56
CA ALA A 20 -5.04 -5.68 -25.78
C ALA A 20 -4.29 -5.92 -24.45
N LEU A 21 -4.48 -5.05 -23.45
CA LEU A 21 -3.89 -5.21 -22.11
C LEU A 21 -4.33 -6.52 -21.45
N LEU A 22 -5.61 -6.89 -21.56
CA LEU A 22 -6.14 -8.14 -20.99
C LEU A 22 -5.55 -9.40 -21.63
N GLN A 23 -4.97 -9.29 -22.82
CA GLN A 23 -4.29 -10.38 -23.53
C GLN A 23 -2.76 -10.32 -23.39
N PHE A 24 -2.22 -9.31 -22.71
CA PHE A 24 -0.77 -9.14 -22.59
C PHE A 24 -0.16 -10.26 -21.72
N PRO A 25 0.85 -11.01 -22.21
CA PRO A 25 1.40 -12.12 -21.45
C PRO A 25 2.11 -11.68 -20.17
N LEU A 26 1.77 -12.30 -19.04
CA LEU A 26 2.47 -12.08 -17.77
C LEU A 26 3.99 -12.36 -17.88
N THR A 27 4.37 -13.38 -18.66
CA THR A 27 5.79 -13.70 -18.92
C THR A 27 6.51 -12.57 -19.63
N GLU A 28 5.84 -11.87 -20.55
CA GLU A 28 6.39 -10.70 -21.22
C GLU A 28 6.52 -9.52 -20.25
N ALA A 29 5.55 -9.31 -19.37
CA ALA A 29 5.63 -8.31 -18.30
C ALA A 29 6.85 -8.57 -17.39
N LEU A 30 7.09 -9.84 -17.03
CA LEU A 30 8.18 -10.25 -16.15
C LEU A 30 9.56 -10.11 -16.82
N PHE A 31 9.73 -10.61 -18.03
CA PHE A 31 11.04 -10.63 -18.70
C PHE A 31 11.39 -9.29 -19.36
N GLY A 32 10.38 -8.58 -19.87
CA GLY A 32 10.50 -7.23 -20.44
C GLY A 32 10.64 -6.11 -19.41
N ARG A 33 10.47 -6.45 -18.12
CA ARG A 33 10.51 -5.52 -17.01
C ARG A 33 11.84 -4.77 -16.92
N ARG A 34 11.82 -3.45 -17.05
CA ARG A 34 12.98 -2.57 -16.79
C ARG A 34 12.55 -1.32 -16.05
N SER A 35 13.51 -0.67 -15.39
CA SER A 35 13.32 0.67 -14.84
C SER A 35 13.57 1.68 -15.96
N ARG A 36 12.50 2.27 -16.50
CA ARG A 36 12.58 3.27 -17.56
C ARG A 36 12.27 4.62 -16.92
N ARG A 37 13.28 5.48 -16.84
CA ARG A 37 13.35 6.60 -15.90
C ARG A 37 13.24 7.97 -16.56
N PHE A 38 13.32 8.03 -17.88
CA PHE A 38 13.32 9.28 -18.63
C PHE A 38 11.92 9.54 -19.20
N ALA A 39 11.23 10.51 -18.61
CA ALA A 39 9.87 10.88 -18.97
C ALA A 39 9.83 11.96 -20.07
N LEU A 40 8.68 12.10 -20.73
CA LEU A 40 8.35 13.32 -21.46
C LEU A 40 8.47 14.54 -20.52
N GLY A 41 9.09 15.61 -21.00
CA GLY A 41 9.46 16.76 -20.17
C GLY A 41 10.63 16.51 -19.22
N GLY A 42 11.33 15.38 -19.32
CA GLY A 42 12.55 15.12 -18.56
C GLY A 42 13.73 16.00 -18.99
N GLU A 43 14.66 16.22 -18.07
CA GLU A 43 15.96 16.84 -18.37
C GLU A 43 17.05 16.18 -17.52
N LEU A 44 18.07 15.65 -18.21
CA LEU A 44 19.36 15.25 -17.64
C LEU A 44 20.36 16.33 -18.04
N PRO A 45 20.82 17.17 -17.09
CA PRO A 45 21.59 18.37 -17.42
C PRO A 45 23.00 18.07 -17.94
N GLU A 46 23.61 16.96 -17.51
CA GLU A 46 25.01 16.65 -17.78
C GLU A 46 25.28 15.14 -17.86
N GLY A 47 26.50 14.81 -18.27
CA GLY A 47 26.98 13.43 -18.41
C GLY A 47 26.78 12.83 -19.81
N PRO A 48 27.18 11.55 -20.01
CA PRO A 48 27.16 10.90 -21.32
C PRO A 48 25.76 10.69 -21.89
N LEU A 49 24.73 10.78 -21.05
CA LEU A 49 23.32 10.67 -21.42
C LEU A 49 22.57 12.00 -21.24
N ALA A 50 23.28 13.13 -21.24
CA ALA A 50 22.67 14.45 -21.15
C ALA A 50 21.65 14.63 -22.28
N TYR A 51 20.43 14.98 -21.89
CA TYR A 51 19.31 15.09 -22.81
C TYR A 51 18.22 15.93 -22.19
N LYS A 52 17.65 16.81 -23.01
CA LYS A 52 16.49 17.61 -22.65
C LYS A 52 15.36 17.21 -23.57
N SER A 53 14.28 16.69 -22.99
CA SER A 53 13.05 16.43 -23.74
C SER A 53 12.59 17.72 -24.41
N ARG A 54 12.27 17.64 -25.71
CA ARG A 54 11.66 18.74 -26.45
C ARG A 54 10.16 18.86 -26.21
N TYR A 55 9.57 17.91 -25.50
CA TYR A 55 8.14 17.86 -25.20
C TYR A 55 7.85 18.45 -23.83
N GLU A 56 6.64 18.99 -23.68
CA GLU A 56 6.11 19.30 -22.35
C GLU A 56 5.84 18.03 -21.54
N PRO A 57 5.87 18.09 -20.20
CA PRO A 57 5.39 16.99 -19.37
C PRO A 57 3.95 16.61 -19.75
N TYR A 58 3.71 15.30 -19.95
CA TYR A 58 2.41 14.80 -20.38
C TYR A 58 1.80 13.91 -19.26
N PRO A 59 0.74 14.37 -18.57
CA PRO A 59 0.15 13.65 -17.43
C PRO A 59 -0.54 12.36 -17.86
N LEU A 60 -0.63 11.41 -16.93
CA LEU A 60 -1.45 10.20 -17.11
C LEU A 60 -2.93 10.57 -17.28
N SER A 61 -3.63 9.84 -18.14
CA SER A 61 -5.08 9.88 -18.22
C SER A 61 -5.71 9.33 -16.93
N GLU A 62 -6.99 9.64 -16.70
CA GLU A 62 -7.69 9.11 -15.55
C GLU A 62 -7.80 7.57 -15.61
N LEU A 63 -7.94 6.98 -16.80
CA LEU A 63 -7.96 5.52 -16.99
C LEU A 63 -6.63 4.89 -16.60
N GLU A 64 -5.52 5.47 -17.05
CA GLU A 64 -4.17 4.97 -16.76
C GLU A 64 -3.86 5.01 -15.27
N ARG A 65 -4.21 6.14 -14.64
CA ARG A 65 -4.11 6.30 -13.19
C ARG A 65 -4.90 5.21 -12.46
N LEU A 66 -6.15 4.97 -12.88
CA LEU A 66 -7.02 3.98 -12.24
C LEU A 66 -6.49 2.54 -12.42
N LEU A 67 -5.91 2.21 -13.57
CA LEU A 67 -5.28 0.91 -13.82
C LEU A 67 -4.07 0.67 -12.90
N ILE A 68 -3.21 1.68 -12.74
CA ILE A 68 -2.07 1.59 -11.84
C ILE A 68 -2.53 1.45 -10.38
N LEU A 69 -3.48 2.28 -9.95
CA LEU A 69 -3.99 2.23 -8.57
C LEU A 69 -4.68 0.90 -8.26
N THR A 70 -5.54 0.42 -9.16
CA THR A 70 -6.22 -0.88 -9.03
C THR A 70 -5.21 -2.01 -8.96
N THR A 71 -4.13 -1.95 -9.74
CA THR A 71 -3.06 -2.95 -9.66
C THR A 71 -2.30 -2.89 -8.32
N VAL A 72 -1.94 -1.69 -7.86
CA VAL A 72 -1.14 -1.50 -6.65
C VAL A 72 -1.94 -1.82 -5.39
N GLY A 73 -3.25 -1.57 -5.36
CA GLY A 73 -4.01 -1.85 -4.14
C GLY A 73 -5.51 -2.04 -4.28
N GLY A 74 -5.99 -2.48 -5.43
CA GLY A 74 -7.37 -2.84 -5.66
C GLY A 74 -7.83 -4.07 -4.87
N LEU A 75 -9.14 -4.24 -4.82
CA LEU A 75 -9.88 -5.34 -4.21
C LEU A 75 -10.26 -6.37 -5.28
N THR A 76 -10.07 -7.65 -4.99
CA THR A 76 -10.20 -8.75 -5.99
C THR A 76 -11.30 -9.76 -5.67
N GLY A 77 -12.28 -9.34 -4.86
CA GLY A 77 -13.36 -10.20 -4.35
C GLY A 77 -13.17 -10.55 -2.88
N TRP A 78 -13.92 -11.54 -2.38
CA TRP A 78 -13.79 -12.03 -1.01
C TRP A 78 -12.63 -13.02 -0.90
N HIS A 79 -11.85 -12.93 0.17
CA HIS A 79 -10.75 -13.86 0.42
C HIS A 79 -11.23 -15.24 0.91
N ASN A 80 -10.36 -16.24 0.84
CA ASN A 80 -10.69 -17.64 1.15
C ASN A 80 -10.47 -18.05 2.62
N LEU A 81 -10.11 -17.10 3.51
CA LEU A 81 -9.68 -17.37 4.89
C LEU A 81 -8.56 -18.43 5.01
N ILE A 82 -8.19 -18.77 6.24
CA ILE A 82 -7.32 -19.89 6.56
C ILE A 82 -8.23 -21.00 7.08
N SER A 83 -8.20 -22.18 6.43
CA SER A 83 -9.23 -23.20 6.63
C SER A 83 -8.97 -24.16 7.78
N HIS A 84 -7.73 -24.25 8.27
CA HIS A 84 -7.37 -25.30 9.23
C HIS A 84 -6.24 -24.91 10.17
N HIS A 85 -6.41 -25.28 11.44
CA HIS A 85 -5.34 -25.39 12.42
C HIS A 85 -5.78 -26.42 13.48
N LYS A 86 -4.93 -27.42 13.72
CA LYS A 86 -5.26 -28.57 14.56
C LYS A 86 -5.74 -28.18 15.98
N ASN A 87 -5.15 -27.15 16.58
CA ASN A 87 -5.42 -26.80 17.98
C ASN A 87 -6.73 -26.02 18.18
N VAL A 88 -7.39 -25.58 17.11
CA VAL A 88 -8.70 -24.91 17.20
C VAL A 88 -9.80 -25.70 16.49
N ALA A 89 -9.49 -26.89 15.94
CA ALA A 89 -10.49 -27.74 15.29
C ALA A 89 -11.63 -28.11 16.27
N PRO A 90 -12.91 -28.14 15.81
CA PRO A 90 -13.36 -27.99 14.42
C PRO A 90 -13.54 -26.53 13.94
N LYS A 91 -13.19 -25.53 14.75
CA LYS A 91 -13.30 -24.10 14.39
C LYS A 91 -12.22 -23.67 13.40
N LEU A 92 -12.49 -22.57 12.69
CA LEU A 92 -11.53 -21.89 11.83
C LEU A 92 -10.57 -21.02 12.65
N PRO A 93 -9.29 -20.94 12.27
CA PRO A 93 -8.38 -19.94 12.83
C PRO A 93 -8.86 -18.52 12.57
N SER A 94 -9.01 -17.71 13.61
CA SER A 94 -9.46 -16.33 13.51
C SER A 94 -8.34 -15.34 13.19
N TYR A 95 -7.41 -15.69 12.31
CA TYR A 95 -6.19 -14.90 12.07
C TYR A 95 -6.42 -13.64 11.24
N SER A 96 -7.08 -13.76 10.09
CA SER A 96 -7.16 -12.70 9.09
C SER A 96 -7.71 -11.37 9.63
N GLY A 97 -7.14 -10.28 9.13
CA GLY A 97 -7.49 -8.92 9.50
C GLY A 97 -8.65 -8.37 8.67
N MET A 98 -8.77 -8.73 7.39
CA MET A 98 -9.82 -8.21 6.50
C MET A 98 -10.54 -9.33 5.74
N ALA A 99 -11.77 -9.06 5.27
CA ALA A 99 -12.60 -10.01 4.53
C ALA A 99 -12.40 -9.98 3.01
N ALA A 100 -11.97 -8.85 2.46
CA ALA A 100 -11.74 -8.69 1.03
C ALA A 100 -10.33 -9.16 0.65
N GLY A 101 -10.17 -9.68 -0.57
CA GLY A 101 -8.89 -9.97 -1.19
C GLY A 101 -8.30 -8.70 -1.82
N ARG A 102 -6.97 -8.62 -1.87
CA ARG A 102 -6.21 -7.54 -2.52
C ARG A 102 -5.42 -8.10 -3.69
N THR A 103 -4.91 -7.23 -4.56
CA THR A 103 -4.03 -7.60 -5.68
C THR A 103 -2.63 -8.06 -5.24
N PHE A 104 -2.27 -7.81 -3.98
CA PHE A 104 -1.00 -8.22 -3.36
C PHE A 104 -1.26 -9.10 -2.13
N PRO A 105 -0.31 -9.97 -1.73
CA PRO A 105 -0.45 -10.82 -0.55
C PRO A 105 -0.17 -10.07 0.76
N SER A 106 -0.62 -10.65 1.88
CA SER A 106 -0.29 -10.19 3.24
C SER A 106 -0.18 -11.37 4.20
N ALA A 107 0.66 -11.23 5.23
CA ALA A 107 0.81 -12.21 6.30
C ALA A 107 -0.56 -12.53 6.92
N ALA A 108 -0.94 -13.81 6.91
CA ALA A 108 -2.22 -14.33 7.41
C ALA A 108 -3.50 -13.59 6.95
N GLY A 109 -3.43 -12.81 5.86
CA GLY A 109 -4.51 -11.94 5.41
C GLY A 109 -4.77 -10.74 6.33
N PHE A 110 -3.73 -10.17 6.94
CA PHE A 110 -3.83 -9.00 7.82
C PHE A 110 -4.17 -7.72 7.05
N HIS A 111 -3.44 -7.45 5.97
CA HIS A 111 -3.61 -6.31 5.05
C HIS A 111 -3.83 -4.98 5.77
N THR A 112 -2.76 -4.50 6.43
CA THR A 112 -2.81 -3.28 7.25
C THR A 112 -2.35 -2.03 6.50
N SER A 113 -2.28 -2.09 5.16
CA SER A 113 -1.83 -1.01 4.30
C SER A 113 -2.95 -0.33 3.50
N GLN A 114 -2.73 0.96 3.24
CA GLN A 114 -3.56 1.82 2.40
C GLN A 114 -2.69 2.55 1.39
N ILE A 115 -3.24 2.84 0.22
CA ILE A 115 -2.48 3.44 -0.86
C ILE A 115 -2.64 4.96 -0.83
N PHE A 116 -1.52 5.67 -1.00
CA PHE A 116 -1.47 7.12 -1.19
C PHE A 116 -0.83 7.39 -2.54
N PHE A 117 -1.23 8.49 -3.17
CA PHE A 117 -0.63 8.89 -4.44
C PHE A 117 -0.70 10.38 -4.68
N THR A 118 0.13 10.86 -5.59
CA THR A 118 0.12 12.24 -6.06
C THR A 118 0.44 12.32 -7.55
N ASP A 119 -0.19 13.26 -8.23
CA ASP A 119 0.05 13.61 -9.63
C ASP A 119 -0.13 15.14 -9.78
N ASP A 120 -0.20 15.65 -11.02
CA ASP A 120 -0.35 17.08 -11.28
C ASP A 120 -1.69 17.65 -10.78
N SER A 121 -2.70 16.81 -10.56
CA SER A 121 -4.03 17.21 -10.12
C SER A 121 -4.17 17.28 -8.60
N GLY A 122 -3.25 16.68 -7.83
CA GLY A 122 -3.31 16.75 -6.37
C GLY A 122 -2.63 15.62 -5.62
N THR A 123 -2.99 15.50 -4.34
CA THR A 123 -2.60 14.41 -3.45
C THR A 123 -3.84 13.69 -2.95
N TYR A 124 -3.80 12.36 -2.91
CA TYR A 124 -4.96 11.51 -2.73
C TYR A 124 -4.63 10.28 -1.86
N THR A 125 -5.68 9.66 -1.33
CA THR A 125 -5.62 8.31 -0.80
C THR A 125 -6.62 7.41 -1.52
N PHE A 126 -6.29 6.14 -1.66
CA PHE A 126 -7.15 5.09 -2.22
C PHE A 126 -7.53 4.12 -1.10
N LYS A 127 -8.75 4.30 -0.58
CA LYS A 127 -9.26 3.75 0.69
C LYS A 127 -9.74 2.29 0.56
N THR A 128 -8.86 1.37 0.20
CA THR A 128 -9.19 -0.06 0.06
C THR A 128 -8.87 -0.90 1.31
N ARG A 129 -8.31 -0.32 2.38
CA ARG A 129 -7.90 -1.02 3.63
C ARG A 129 -9.06 -1.61 4.45
N ASP A 130 -10.28 -1.13 4.25
CA ASP A 130 -11.48 -1.58 5.00
C ASP A 130 -12.73 -1.68 4.12
N ALA A 131 -12.57 -1.63 2.80
CA ALA A 131 -13.68 -1.60 1.87
C ALA A 131 -14.10 -3.00 1.41
N ASN A 132 -15.38 -3.14 1.09
CA ASN A 132 -15.92 -4.35 0.48
C ASN A 132 -15.51 -4.44 -1.00
N PRO A 133 -15.40 -5.65 -1.58
CA PRO A 133 -15.20 -5.79 -3.01
C PRO A 133 -16.32 -5.07 -3.77
N PRO A 134 -16.00 -4.15 -4.70
CA PRO A 134 -16.98 -3.27 -5.30
C PRO A 134 -17.85 -3.94 -6.37
N VAL A 135 -17.43 -5.12 -6.85
CA VAL A 135 -18.10 -5.87 -7.93
C VAL A 135 -18.25 -7.33 -7.53
N ALA A 136 -19.47 -7.85 -7.69
CA ALA A 136 -19.78 -9.26 -7.45
C ALA A 136 -19.34 -10.14 -8.64
N ARG A 137 -19.12 -11.43 -8.38
CA ARG A 137 -18.93 -12.43 -9.44
C ARG A 137 -20.25 -12.67 -10.17
N ASN A 138 -20.21 -12.83 -11.49
CA ASN A 138 -21.35 -13.23 -12.31
C ASN A 138 -21.72 -14.71 -12.07
N SER A 139 -22.76 -15.19 -12.77
CA SER A 139 -23.23 -16.59 -12.67
C SER A 139 -22.19 -17.65 -13.05
N GLN A 140 -21.14 -17.26 -13.78
CA GLN A 140 -20.00 -18.12 -14.13
C GLN A 140 -18.81 -17.98 -13.17
N GLY A 141 -18.97 -17.21 -12.08
CA GLY A 141 -17.92 -16.99 -11.09
C GLY A 141 -16.86 -15.97 -11.53
N GLN A 142 -17.07 -15.23 -12.61
CA GLN A 142 -16.12 -14.27 -13.16
C GLN A 142 -16.43 -12.84 -12.68
N VAL A 143 -15.39 -12.02 -12.52
CA VAL A 143 -15.54 -10.58 -12.31
C VAL A 143 -15.20 -9.89 -13.63
N ASP A 144 -16.06 -9.00 -14.10
CA ASP A 144 -15.76 -8.15 -15.26
C ASP A 144 -14.58 -7.21 -14.90
N PRO A 145 -13.41 -7.34 -15.56
CA PRO A 145 -12.25 -6.53 -15.24
C PRO A 145 -12.48 -5.03 -15.44
N VAL A 146 -13.28 -4.63 -16.43
CA VAL A 146 -13.58 -3.23 -16.72
C VAL A 146 -14.52 -2.67 -15.66
N ALA A 147 -15.59 -3.40 -15.32
CA ALA A 147 -16.48 -3.00 -14.24
C ALA A 147 -15.74 -2.90 -12.90
N LEU A 148 -14.85 -3.86 -12.60
CA LEU A 148 -14.01 -3.85 -11.41
C LEU A 148 -13.12 -2.62 -11.38
N LEU A 149 -12.40 -2.34 -12.47
CA LEU A 149 -11.54 -1.18 -12.62
C LEU A 149 -12.31 0.11 -12.32
N LEU A 150 -13.42 0.34 -13.03
CA LEU A 150 -14.23 1.55 -12.89
C LEU A 150 -14.78 1.74 -11.47
N ALA A 151 -15.25 0.64 -10.86
CA ALA A 151 -15.84 0.70 -9.53
C ALA A 151 -14.82 1.06 -8.43
N HIS A 152 -13.51 0.93 -8.67
CA HIS A 152 -12.48 1.38 -7.72
C HIS A 152 -12.40 2.90 -7.58
N LYS A 153 -12.87 3.67 -8.57
CA LYS A 153 -12.86 5.14 -8.51
C LYS A 153 -13.56 5.68 -7.25
N GLN A 154 -14.60 5.00 -6.77
CA GLN A 154 -15.35 5.38 -5.57
C GLN A 154 -14.51 5.40 -4.28
N TYR A 155 -13.36 4.71 -4.26
CA TYR A 155 -12.49 4.64 -3.08
C TYR A 155 -11.37 5.69 -3.10
N ILE A 156 -11.29 6.53 -4.14
CA ILE A 156 -10.31 7.60 -4.24
C ILE A 156 -10.84 8.83 -3.50
N VAL A 157 -10.06 9.32 -2.54
CA VAL A 157 -10.37 10.50 -1.74
C VAL A 157 -9.24 11.52 -1.91
N ARG A 158 -9.59 12.74 -2.32
CA ARG A 158 -8.66 13.86 -2.44
C ARG A 158 -8.29 14.37 -1.04
N LEU A 159 -6.98 14.61 -0.85
CA LEU A 159 -6.41 15.17 0.38
C LEU A 159 -5.91 16.60 0.17
N SER A 160 -5.44 16.91 -1.03
CA SER A 160 -4.96 18.24 -1.43
C SER A 160 -5.14 18.45 -2.93
N ASP A 161 -5.27 19.72 -3.31
CA ASP A 161 -5.37 20.16 -4.70
C ASP A 161 -4.01 20.32 -5.38
N SER A 162 -2.92 20.03 -4.66
CA SER A 162 -1.55 20.17 -5.15
C SER A 162 -0.78 18.85 -5.06
N ARG A 163 0.16 18.69 -5.99
CA ARG A 163 1.17 17.63 -5.95
C ARG A 163 1.90 17.67 -4.61
N LEU A 164 2.13 16.53 -3.97
CA LEU A 164 2.90 16.46 -2.74
C LEU A 164 4.33 16.97 -3.00
N TYR A 165 4.71 18.06 -2.32
CA TYR A 165 6.05 18.60 -2.46
C TYR A 165 7.07 17.73 -1.70
N ILE A 166 8.08 17.25 -2.43
CA ILE A 166 9.24 16.54 -1.89
C ILE A 166 10.48 17.23 -2.46
N PRO A 167 11.29 17.91 -1.63
CA PRO A 167 12.46 18.61 -2.13
C PRO A 167 13.41 17.68 -2.88
N PRO A 168 13.86 18.04 -4.10
CA PRO A 168 14.70 17.18 -4.94
C PRO A 168 16.18 17.29 -4.55
N HIS A 169 16.50 17.12 -3.28
CA HIS A 169 17.86 17.14 -2.75
C HIS A 169 17.94 16.40 -1.41
N GLU A 170 19.14 16.04 -0.99
CA GLU A 170 19.36 15.43 0.32
C GLU A 170 19.08 16.43 1.46
N PRO A 171 18.48 16.00 2.59
CA PRO A 171 18.19 14.61 2.97
C PRO A 171 16.79 14.13 2.56
N TYR A 172 16.02 14.91 1.80
CA TYR A 172 14.63 14.60 1.44
C TYR A 172 14.53 13.55 0.32
N MET A 173 15.46 13.62 -0.62
CA MET A 173 15.50 12.74 -1.78
C MET A 173 16.96 12.37 -2.10
N ALA A 174 17.22 11.07 -2.26
CA ALA A 174 18.52 10.56 -2.67
C ALA A 174 18.92 11.17 -4.03
N GLY A 175 20.19 11.59 -4.16
CA GLY A 175 20.65 12.38 -5.31
C GLY A 175 20.34 11.77 -6.69
N HIS A 176 20.38 10.43 -6.82
CA HIS A 176 20.08 9.76 -8.09
C HIS A 176 18.61 9.81 -8.53
N ASN A 177 17.70 10.23 -7.64
CA ASN A 177 16.27 10.45 -7.91
C ASN A 177 15.93 11.94 -8.10
N ALA A 178 16.78 12.87 -7.65
CA ALA A 178 16.50 14.31 -7.62
C ALA A 178 16.09 14.90 -8.98
N TRP A 179 16.69 14.37 -10.06
CA TRP A 179 16.47 14.85 -11.42
C TRP A 179 15.11 14.41 -12.00
N ASN A 180 14.51 13.30 -11.55
CA ASN A 180 13.32 12.73 -12.20
C ASN A 180 12.19 12.25 -11.29
N ALA A 181 12.40 12.08 -9.99
CA ALA A 181 11.34 11.59 -9.11
C ALA A 181 10.30 12.69 -8.81
N ASN A 182 9.02 12.32 -8.80
CA ASN A 182 7.88 13.20 -8.48
C ASN A 182 7.85 14.52 -9.30
N LYS A 183 8.19 14.44 -10.59
CA LYS A 183 8.16 15.58 -11.52
C LYS A 183 6.78 15.75 -12.17
N PRO A 184 6.48 16.93 -12.76
CA PRO A 184 5.28 17.10 -13.58
C PRO A 184 5.13 16.00 -14.64
N GLY A 185 3.89 15.66 -14.99
CA GLY A 185 3.55 14.57 -15.90
C GLY A 185 3.61 13.17 -15.30
N SER A 186 4.13 13.01 -14.07
CA SER A 186 4.26 11.70 -13.41
C SER A 186 3.19 11.42 -12.37
N LEU A 187 2.83 10.15 -12.21
CA LEU A 187 2.07 9.64 -11.07
C LEU A 187 3.05 8.98 -10.09
N LEU A 188 3.00 9.37 -8.82
CA LEU A 188 3.73 8.72 -7.74
C LEU A 188 2.74 8.04 -6.80
N VAL A 189 2.86 6.72 -6.61
CA VAL A 189 2.00 5.89 -5.75
C VAL A 189 2.84 5.23 -4.67
N TRP A 190 2.37 5.19 -3.43
CA TRP A 190 3.03 4.45 -2.35
C TRP A 190 2.04 3.89 -1.34
N PRO A 191 2.15 2.61 -0.98
CA PRO A 191 1.44 2.07 0.16
C PRO A 191 2.04 2.57 1.48
N ILE A 192 1.19 2.90 2.44
CA ILE A 192 1.53 3.18 3.83
C ILE A 192 0.88 2.09 4.68
N ALA A 193 1.65 1.49 5.58
CA ALA A 193 1.21 0.42 6.44
C ALA A 193 1.15 0.83 7.91
N ASP A 194 0.12 0.33 8.58
CA ASP A 194 -0.03 0.42 10.02
C ASP A 194 0.63 -0.80 10.66
N VAL A 195 1.85 -0.57 11.18
CA VAL A 195 2.65 -1.61 11.84
C VAL A 195 2.08 -1.89 13.23
N ALA A 196 1.46 -0.91 13.89
CA ALA A 196 0.77 -1.14 15.16
C ALA A 196 -0.40 -2.13 14.99
N GLN A 197 -1.28 -1.91 14.00
CA GLN A 197 -2.36 -2.86 13.72
C GLN A 197 -1.81 -4.24 13.34
N HIS A 198 -0.74 -4.29 12.54
CA HIS A 198 -0.10 -5.55 12.15
C HIS A 198 0.44 -6.30 13.37
N GLN A 199 1.12 -5.59 14.27
CA GLN A 199 1.66 -6.13 15.51
C GLN A 199 0.56 -6.67 16.42
N LEU A 200 -0.57 -5.97 16.57
CA LEU A 200 -1.71 -6.46 17.35
C LEU A 200 -2.33 -7.72 16.74
N LEU A 201 -2.50 -7.77 15.41
CA LEU A 201 -2.96 -8.96 14.69
C LEU A 201 -2.00 -10.14 14.88
N LYS A 202 -0.69 -9.88 14.88
CA LYS A 202 0.34 -10.88 15.12
C LYS A 202 0.39 -11.34 16.57
N LEU A 203 0.15 -10.46 17.54
CA LEU A 203 0.00 -10.81 18.95
C LEU A 203 -1.21 -11.72 19.17
N LEU A 204 -2.35 -11.38 18.56
CA LEU A 204 -3.53 -12.27 18.53
C LEU A 204 -3.20 -13.62 17.91
N PHE A 205 -2.46 -13.62 16.80
CA PHE A 205 -2.00 -14.84 16.15
C PHE A 205 -1.16 -15.71 17.10
N ILE A 206 -0.09 -15.18 17.71
CA ILE A 206 0.78 -16.01 18.57
C ILE A 206 0.08 -16.44 19.86
N ALA A 207 -0.75 -15.58 20.46
CA ALA A 207 -1.47 -15.90 21.70
C ALA A 207 -2.54 -16.99 21.47
N GLN A 208 -3.27 -16.95 20.34
CA GLN A 208 -4.16 -18.04 19.95
C GLN A 208 -3.39 -19.37 19.73
N ASN A 209 -2.11 -19.29 19.39
CA ASN A 209 -1.22 -20.45 19.23
C ASN A 209 -0.46 -20.82 20.51
N GLY A 210 -0.78 -20.19 21.64
CA GLY A 210 -0.21 -20.53 22.95
C GLY A 210 1.13 -19.86 23.25
N PHE A 211 1.49 -18.77 22.58
CA PHE A 211 2.76 -18.08 22.77
C PHE A 211 2.59 -16.61 23.18
N VAL A 212 3.62 -16.07 23.83
CA VAL A 212 3.71 -14.69 24.33
C VAL A 212 5.11 -14.13 24.09
N LEU A 213 5.28 -12.83 24.33
CA LEU A 213 6.56 -12.14 24.19
C LEU A 213 7.39 -12.15 25.48
N TYR A 214 8.70 -12.02 25.29
CA TYR A 214 9.72 -11.76 26.30
C TYR A 214 10.41 -10.45 25.97
N ASP A 215 10.61 -9.60 26.98
CA ASP A 215 11.39 -8.38 26.80
C ASP A 215 12.88 -8.71 26.88
N ASP A 216 13.46 -9.01 25.72
CA ASP A 216 14.89 -9.28 25.56
C ASP A 216 15.75 -8.00 25.57
N VAL A 217 15.14 -6.80 25.53
CA VAL A 217 15.87 -5.53 25.70
C VAL A 217 16.19 -5.29 27.17
N HIS A 218 15.22 -5.55 28.06
CA HIS A 218 15.39 -5.43 29.51
C HIS A 218 15.68 -6.76 30.21
N ASN A 219 15.81 -7.84 29.44
CA ASN A 219 16.05 -9.21 29.90
C ASN A 219 15.09 -9.64 31.02
N ARG A 220 13.78 -9.49 30.79
CA ARG A 220 12.73 -9.86 31.76
C ARG A 220 11.46 -10.37 31.09
N SER A 221 10.73 -11.22 31.81
CA SER A 221 9.36 -11.56 31.45
C SER A 221 8.44 -10.34 31.57
N ILE A 222 7.43 -10.24 30.70
CA ILE A 222 6.41 -9.21 30.80
C ILE A 222 5.58 -9.46 32.07
N PRO A 223 5.52 -8.53 33.04
CA PRO A 223 4.79 -8.71 34.28
C PRO A 223 3.28 -8.93 34.06
N GLY A 224 2.66 -9.87 34.78
CA GLY A 224 1.22 -10.16 34.68
C GLY A 224 0.87 -11.32 33.75
N LEU A 225 1.84 -11.83 32.97
CA LEU A 225 1.61 -12.96 32.07
C LEU A 225 1.31 -14.27 32.80
N GLU A 226 1.78 -14.43 34.04
CA GLU A 226 1.55 -15.61 34.86
C GLU A 226 0.06 -15.92 35.10
N LYS A 227 -0.82 -14.89 35.03
CA LYS A 227 -2.28 -15.05 35.07
C LYS A 227 -2.80 -15.94 33.93
N PHE A 228 -2.09 -15.99 32.80
CA PHE A 228 -2.52 -16.68 31.58
C PHE A 228 -1.78 -18.00 31.32
N LYS A 229 -1.01 -18.51 32.29
CA LYS A 229 -0.20 -19.74 32.14
C LYS A 229 -0.99 -20.99 31.71
N ASP A 230 -2.29 -21.02 31.95
CA ASP A 230 -3.17 -22.13 31.55
C ASP A 230 -3.58 -22.04 30.06
N TYR A 231 -3.31 -20.91 29.41
CA TYR A 231 -3.64 -20.65 28.00
C TYR A 231 -2.39 -20.49 27.12
N VAL A 232 -1.29 -19.95 27.66
CA VAL A 232 -0.07 -19.61 26.92
C VAL A 232 1.20 -20.07 27.64
N ALA A 233 2.22 -20.43 26.87
CA ALA A 233 3.53 -20.86 27.34
C ALA A 233 4.38 -19.66 27.79
N VAL A 234 4.19 -19.23 29.02
CA VAL A 234 4.95 -18.13 29.64
C VAL A 234 6.42 -18.46 29.90
N ASP A 235 6.79 -19.75 29.88
CA ASP A 235 8.15 -20.27 30.07
C ASP A 235 8.92 -20.43 28.75
N LYS A 236 8.26 -20.33 27.60
CA LYS A 236 8.86 -20.42 26.25
C LYS A 236 8.47 -19.22 25.37
N PRO A 237 8.73 -17.98 25.82
CA PRO A 237 8.30 -16.78 25.11
C PRO A 237 9.18 -16.44 23.89
N TYR A 238 8.63 -15.68 22.94
CA TYR A 238 9.35 -15.12 21.80
C TYR A 238 10.10 -13.83 22.18
N PRO A 239 11.35 -13.63 21.74
CA PRO A 239 12.04 -12.36 21.94
C PRO A 239 11.30 -11.19 21.24
N LEU A 240 11.04 -10.13 21.99
CA LEU A 240 10.37 -8.91 21.50
C LEU A 240 11.08 -8.32 20.28
N THR A 241 12.42 -8.17 20.32
CA THR A 241 13.15 -7.54 19.22
C THR A 241 13.01 -8.33 17.92
N ALA A 242 13.08 -9.66 17.99
CA ALA A 242 12.88 -10.54 16.84
C ALA A 242 11.44 -10.46 16.31
N PHE A 243 10.46 -10.37 17.21
CA PHE A 243 9.06 -10.24 16.86
C PHE A 243 8.77 -8.92 16.11
N ASP A 244 9.28 -7.79 16.63
CA ASP A 244 9.18 -6.47 15.99
C ASP A 244 9.84 -6.44 14.60
N GLN A 245 11.05 -6.98 14.47
CA GLN A 245 11.73 -7.05 13.17
C GLN A 245 10.97 -7.91 12.18
N ALA A 246 10.42 -9.05 12.61
CA ALA A 246 9.59 -9.89 11.77
C ALA A 246 8.31 -9.16 11.32
N THR A 247 7.68 -8.37 12.20
CA THR A 247 6.51 -7.56 11.85
C THR A 247 6.84 -6.51 10.79
N LEU A 248 7.97 -5.82 10.95
CA LEU A 248 8.43 -4.85 9.95
C LEU A 248 8.76 -5.54 8.61
N ALA A 249 9.35 -6.73 8.64
CA ALA A 249 9.65 -7.50 7.43
C ALA A 249 8.38 -7.95 6.70
N GLU A 250 7.37 -8.45 7.42
CA GLU A 250 6.05 -8.83 6.88
C GLU A 250 5.36 -7.63 6.20
N VAL A 251 5.32 -6.49 6.88
CA VAL A 251 4.77 -5.24 6.33
C VAL A 251 5.56 -4.77 5.12
N SER A 252 6.89 -4.81 5.17
CA SER A 252 7.75 -4.42 4.05
C SER A 252 7.50 -5.30 2.82
N ALA A 253 7.31 -6.61 3.01
CA ALA A 253 6.98 -7.54 1.93
C ALA A 253 5.60 -7.22 1.32
N GLU A 254 4.60 -6.94 2.15
CA GLU A 254 3.24 -6.54 1.73
C GLU A 254 3.28 -5.32 0.79
N ILE A 255 3.88 -4.21 1.25
CA ILE A 255 3.91 -2.96 0.47
C ILE A 255 4.84 -3.04 -0.75
N SER A 256 5.88 -3.88 -0.69
CA SER A 256 6.77 -4.10 -1.83
C SER A 256 6.09 -4.90 -2.94
N ALA A 257 5.31 -5.93 -2.58
CA ALA A 257 4.54 -6.72 -3.54
C ALA A 257 3.48 -5.87 -4.25
N ALA A 258 2.81 -4.97 -3.53
CA ALA A 258 1.87 -3.99 -4.08
C ALA A 258 2.51 -3.13 -5.19
N VAL A 259 3.65 -2.50 -4.88
CA VAL A 259 4.38 -1.65 -5.84
C VAL A 259 4.95 -2.48 -7.01
N PHE A 260 5.45 -3.68 -6.74
CA PHE A 260 5.97 -4.56 -7.78
C PHE A 260 4.89 -4.97 -8.79
N ALA A 261 3.66 -5.25 -8.34
CA ALA A 261 2.53 -5.51 -9.23
C ALA A 261 2.29 -4.31 -10.17
N GLY A 262 2.31 -3.08 -9.65
CA GLY A 262 2.20 -1.88 -10.47
C GLY A 262 3.35 -1.71 -11.46
N HIS A 263 4.59 -2.06 -11.07
CA HIS A 263 5.74 -2.03 -11.98
C HIS A 263 5.58 -3.01 -13.16
N LEU A 264 4.94 -4.16 -12.95
CA LEU A 264 4.60 -5.08 -14.05
C LEU A 264 3.50 -4.51 -14.96
N MET A 265 2.48 -3.87 -14.38
CA MET A 265 1.42 -3.21 -15.14
C MET A 265 1.95 -2.11 -16.05
N GLN A 266 2.97 -1.35 -15.61
CA GLN A 266 3.65 -0.36 -16.46
C GLN A 266 4.15 -0.99 -17.77
N GLN A 267 4.71 -2.20 -17.72
CA GLN A 267 5.23 -2.89 -18.90
C GLN A 267 4.12 -3.25 -19.88
N ALA A 268 3.02 -3.77 -19.35
CA ALA A 268 1.87 -4.20 -20.12
C ALA A 268 1.14 -3.03 -20.77
N MET A 269 1.07 -1.88 -20.07
CA MET A 269 0.46 -0.66 -20.60
C MET A 269 1.37 0.08 -21.59
N GLY A 270 2.70 -0.09 -21.49
CA GLY A 270 3.66 0.71 -22.24
C GLY A 270 4.10 2.00 -21.54
N LEU A 271 3.91 2.08 -20.23
CA LEU A 271 4.30 3.22 -19.41
C LEU A 271 5.73 3.06 -18.88
N GLY A 272 6.39 4.21 -18.74
CA GLY A 272 7.64 4.36 -18.01
C GLY A 272 7.45 4.32 -16.51
N GLY A 273 8.54 4.08 -15.79
CA GLY A 273 8.50 4.04 -14.34
C GLY A 273 9.55 3.17 -13.68
N TRP A 274 9.59 3.27 -12.35
CA TRP A 274 10.30 2.34 -11.50
C TRP A 274 9.74 2.28 -10.08
N MET A 275 9.88 1.10 -9.48
CA MET A 275 9.84 0.93 -8.04
C MET A 275 11.07 1.60 -7.42
N LEU A 276 10.87 2.52 -6.49
CA LEU A 276 11.93 3.30 -5.88
C LEU A 276 11.81 3.40 -4.36
N ASN A 277 12.97 3.54 -3.74
CA ASN A 277 13.13 4.08 -2.40
C ASN A 277 13.87 5.43 -2.52
N GLY A 278 14.43 5.92 -1.41
CA GLY A 278 15.27 7.13 -1.43
C GLY A 278 14.47 8.43 -1.42
N LEU A 279 13.15 8.36 -1.30
CA LEU A 279 12.34 9.46 -0.76
C LEU A 279 12.34 9.26 0.76
N ASP A 280 12.62 10.32 1.53
CA ASP A 280 12.65 10.20 2.99
C ASP A 280 11.24 9.88 3.50
N ARG A 281 11.07 8.62 3.91
CA ARG A 281 9.78 8.08 4.37
C ARG A 281 9.19 8.81 5.57
N VAL A 282 10.01 9.36 6.47
CA VAL A 282 9.53 10.02 7.69
C VAL A 282 9.05 11.43 7.36
N ARG A 283 9.81 12.14 6.53
CA ARG A 283 9.48 13.49 6.04
C ARG A 283 8.30 13.47 5.07
N THR A 284 8.21 12.47 4.22
CA THR A 284 7.05 12.28 3.32
C THR A 284 5.76 12.08 4.11
N LEU A 285 5.81 11.41 5.27
CA LEU A 285 4.67 11.31 6.18
C LEU A 285 4.34 12.63 6.88
N GLY A 286 5.27 13.59 6.94
CA GLY A 286 5.08 14.93 7.52
C GLY A 286 5.95 15.21 8.75
N ALA A 287 6.83 14.29 9.14
CA ALA A 287 7.73 14.47 10.25
C ALA A 287 9.08 15.06 9.83
N SER A 288 9.03 16.20 9.11
CA SER A 288 10.22 16.96 8.70
C SER A 288 10.67 17.98 9.75
N GLY A 289 9.73 18.53 10.52
CA GLY A 289 9.95 19.70 11.36
C GLY A 289 10.09 21.03 10.60
N ASP A 290 9.95 21.00 9.27
CA ASP A 290 10.05 22.17 8.39
C ASP A 290 8.67 22.49 7.78
N PRO A 291 8.06 23.66 8.09
CA PRO A 291 6.79 24.07 7.50
C PRO A 291 6.79 24.14 5.97
N ALA A 292 7.94 24.33 5.32
CA ALA A 292 8.06 24.32 3.87
C ALA A 292 8.06 22.90 3.28
N VAL A 293 8.18 21.86 4.12
CA VAL A 293 8.13 20.45 3.72
C VAL A 293 7.14 19.70 4.62
N PRO A 294 5.82 20.01 4.52
CA PRO A 294 4.82 19.51 5.46
C PRO A 294 4.53 18.01 5.32
N GLY A 295 4.98 17.38 4.22
CA GLY A 295 4.63 16.00 3.88
C GLY A 295 3.12 15.79 3.85
N LEU A 296 2.68 14.59 4.22
CA LEU A 296 1.25 14.26 4.35
C LEU A 296 0.60 14.82 5.63
N GLY A 297 1.36 15.42 6.54
CA GLY A 297 0.82 15.97 7.79
C GLY A 297 0.44 14.92 8.85
N PHE A 298 1.04 13.74 8.83
CA PHE A 298 0.83 12.76 9.90
C PHE A 298 1.28 13.34 11.23
N ARG A 299 0.46 13.16 12.26
CA ARG A 299 0.85 13.36 13.65
C ARG A 299 1.98 12.41 14.01
N TYR A 300 3.06 12.94 14.58
CA TYR A 300 4.21 12.17 15.02
C TYR A 300 4.67 12.56 16.42
N ASP A 301 5.32 11.61 17.08
CA ASP A 301 6.05 11.83 18.33
C ASP A 301 7.54 11.80 18.10
N PHE A 302 8.28 12.47 18.98
CA PHE A 302 9.72 12.30 19.09
C PHE A 302 10.11 12.30 20.56
N LYS A 303 10.95 11.34 20.97
CA LYS A 303 11.50 11.26 22.32
C LYS A 303 13.03 11.10 22.25
N PRO A 304 13.78 11.65 23.23
CA PRO A 304 15.21 11.38 23.35
C PRO A 304 15.47 9.87 23.37
N GLY A 305 16.50 9.43 22.65
CA GLY A 305 16.85 8.01 22.51
C GLY A 305 16.15 7.29 21.34
N TRP A 306 15.12 7.89 20.72
CA TRP A 306 14.58 7.35 19.47
C TRP A 306 15.46 7.73 18.28
N SER A 307 15.68 6.77 17.38
CA SER A 307 16.52 6.98 16.21
C SER A 307 15.89 7.92 15.17
N ARG A 308 14.56 8.02 15.15
CA ARG A 308 13.77 8.86 14.22
C ARG A 308 12.45 9.28 14.88
N PRO A 309 11.82 10.38 14.42
CA PRO A 309 10.41 10.64 14.70
C PRO A 309 9.52 9.43 14.37
N ASN A 310 8.44 9.28 15.13
CA ASN A 310 7.48 8.19 15.00
C ASN A 310 6.11 8.74 14.56
N PRO A 311 5.84 8.81 13.25
CA PRO A 311 4.49 9.05 12.74
C PRO A 311 3.54 7.97 13.24
N THR A 312 2.34 8.41 13.63
CA THR A 312 1.32 7.55 14.24
C THR A 312 0.01 7.54 13.49
N GLY A 313 -0.30 8.58 12.70
CA GLY A 313 -1.51 8.62 11.91
C GLY A 313 -1.81 10.00 11.33
N LEU A 314 -2.72 10.02 10.37
CA LEU A 314 -3.34 11.19 9.77
C LEU A 314 -4.83 11.15 10.11
N GLU A 315 -5.27 12.12 10.91
CA GLU A 315 -6.61 12.14 11.51
C GLU A 315 -7.72 11.99 10.46
N GLY A 316 -8.67 11.08 10.70
CA GLY A 316 -9.79 10.79 9.79
C GLY A 316 -9.41 10.18 8.43
N VAL A 317 -8.12 9.93 8.17
CA VAL A 317 -7.61 9.38 6.91
C VAL A 317 -6.96 8.02 7.11
N PHE A 318 -6.01 7.94 8.03
CA PHE A 318 -5.22 6.73 8.31
C PHE A 318 -4.59 6.82 9.71
N GLU A 319 -5.21 6.19 10.70
CA GLU A 319 -4.78 6.25 12.09
C GLU A 319 -4.17 4.91 12.51
N GLY A 320 -3.05 4.97 13.24
CA GLY A 320 -2.39 3.80 13.79
C GLY A 320 -3.18 3.22 14.96
N TYR A 321 -3.17 1.89 15.10
CA TYR A 321 -3.79 1.19 16.23
C TYR A 321 -2.96 1.32 17.53
N CYS A 322 -2.75 2.56 17.97
CA CYS A 322 -2.05 2.89 19.21
C CYS A 322 -2.47 4.29 19.70
N PRO A 323 -2.09 4.69 20.93
CA PRO A 323 -2.21 6.07 21.35
C PRO A 323 -1.49 7.07 20.44
N PRO A 324 -2.00 8.31 20.32
CA PRO A 324 -3.19 8.83 21.01
C PRO A 324 -4.52 8.57 20.28
N HIS A 325 -4.50 7.90 19.12
CA HIS A 325 -5.72 7.60 18.34
C HIS A 325 -6.67 6.66 19.11
N TYR A 326 -6.10 5.89 20.04
CA TYR A 326 -6.83 5.16 21.08
C TYR A 326 -6.31 5.60 22.46
N PRO A 327 -7.17 5.70 23.49
CA PRO A 327 -6.76 6.22 24.80
C PRO A 327 -5.70 5.34 25.49
N HIS A 328 -5.70 4.04 25.22
CA HIS A 328 -4.73 3.07 25.72
C HIS A 328 -4.71 1.83 24.81
N MET A 329 -3.72 0.95 24.95
CA MET A 329 -3.57 -0.20 24.06
C MET A 329 -4.71 -1.21 24.17
N LYS A 330 -5.33 -1.35 25.36
CA LYS A 330 -6.55 -2.18 25.49
C LYS A 330 -7.68 -1.73 24.55
N ALA A 331 -7.92 -0.42 24.42
CA ALA A 331 -8.95 0.10 23.52
C ALA A 331 -8.59 -0.16 22.05
N ALA A 332 -7.30 -0.08 21.68
CA ALA A 332 -6.84 -0.44 20.34
C ALA A 332 -7.06 -1.93 20.02
N VAL A 333 -6.83 -2.82 20.99
CA VAL A 333 -7.08 -4.26 20.86
C VAL A 333 -8.59 -4.54 20.74
N GLU A 334 -9.41 -3.91 21.57
CA GLU A 334 -10.87 -4.05 21.52
C GLU A 334 -11.43 -3.58 20.17
N ALA A 335 -10.98 -2.42 19.67
CA ALA A 335 -11.36 -1.93 18.35
C ALA A 335 -10.89 -2.84 17.20
N LEU A 336 -9.74 -3.50 17.35
CA LEU A 336 -9.26 -4.48 16.38
C LEU A 336 -10.13 -5.73 16.37
N VAL A 337 -10.50 -6.24 17.55
CA VAL A 337 -11.40 -7.38 17.68
C VAL A 337 -12.77 -7.02 17.11
N GLU A 338 -13.34 -5.87 17.47
CA GLU A 338 -14.60 -5.39 16.91
C GLU A 338 -14.54 -5.34 15.38
N ARG A 339 -13.47 -4.75 14.81
CA ARG A 339 -13.25 -4.70 13.36
C ARG A 339 -13.32 -6.08 12.69
N LYS A 340 -12.90 -7.14 13.38
CA LYS A 340 -12.88 -8.50 12.83
C LYS A 340 -14.27 -9.17 12.80
N TYR A 341 -15.18 -8.77 13.68
CA TYR A 341 -16.51 -9.40 13.83
C TYR A 341 -17.70 -8.48 13.53
N LYS A 342 -17.50 -7.17 13.36
CA LYS A 342 -18.55 -6.25 12.89
C LYS A 342 -18.93 -6.56 11.42
N ALA A 343 -20.03 -5.99 10.95
CA ALA A 343 -20.47 -6.16 9.56
C ALA A 343 -19.35 -5.76 8.57
N GLY A 344 -19.09 -6.62 7.57
CA GLY A 344 -17.96 -6.48 6.64
C GLY A 344 -16.64 -7.09 7.16
N GLY A 345 -16.56 -7.43 8.45
CA GLY A 345 -15.41 -8.11 9.05
C GLY A 345 -15.28 -9.57 8.59
N PRO A 346 -14.05 -10.14 8.60
CA PRO A 346 -13.76 -11.50 8.15
C PRO A 346 -14.51 -12.60 8.91
N PHE A 347 -14.98 -12.34 10.12
CA PHE A 347 -15.62 -13.35 10.97
C PHE A 347 -17.07 -13.00 11.33
N ASN A 348 -17.67 -12.04 10.63
CA ASN A 348 -19.09 -11.75 10.76
C ASN A 348 -19.92 -12.71 9.88
N PRO A 349 -20.97 -13.37 10.40
CA PRO A 349 -21.81 -14.31 9.65
C PRO A 349 -22.52 -13.71 8.43
N GLU A 350 -22.76 -12.40 8.43
CA GLU A 350 -23.46 -11.68 7.36
C GLU A 350 -22.50 -11.07 6.33
N THR A 351 -21.18 -11.16 6.54
CA THR A 351 -20.20 -10.77 5.52
C THR A 351 -20.23 -11.79 4.38
N PRO A 352 -20.46 -11.38 3.11
CA PRO A 352 -20.46 -12.31 1.99
C PRO A 352 -19.10 -12.98 1.80
N GLY A 353 -19.05 -14.12 1.12
CA GLY A 353 -17.81 -14.89 0.94
C GLY A 353 -17.84 -15.74 -0.32
N PRO A 354 -16.71 -16.39 -0.65
CA PRO A 354 -16.61 -17.25 -1.84
C PRO A 354 -17.26 -18.63 -1.66
N TRP A 355 -17.79 -18.94 -0.48
CA TRP A 355 -18.36 -20.26 -0.17
C TRP A 355 -19.86 -20.33 -0.48
N LYS A 356 -20.32 -21.54 -0.81
CA LYS A 356 -21.76 -21.87 -0.96
C LYS A 356 -22.57 -21.51 0.30
N ASP A 357 -21.98 -21.69 1.48
CA ASP A 357 -22.58 -21.29 2.76
C ASP A 357 -21.59 -20.41 3.54
N SER A 358 -21.52 -19.13 3.15
CA SER A 358 -20.60 -18.17 3.78
C SER A 358 -20.95 -17.91 5.25
N LYS A 359 -22.25 -17.96 5.59
CA LYS A 359 -22.74 -17.76 6.95
C LYS A 359 -22.23 -18.86 7.89
N ALA A 360 -22.37 -20.12 7.49
CA ALA A 360 -21.86 -21.25 8.28
C ALA A 360 -20.34 -21.18 8.44
N VAL A 361 -19.59 -20.89 7.38
CA VAL A 361 -18.12 -20.80 7.44
C VAL A 361 -17.67 -19.70 8.39
N ARG A 362 -18.15 -18.46 8.22
CA ARG A 362 -17.70 -17.33 9.04
C ARG A 362 -18.11 -17.46 10.51
N SER A 363 -19.25 -18.08 10.79
CA SER A 363 -19.72 -18.35 12.16
C SER A 363 -18.85 -19.37 12.92
N GLN A 364 -18.00 -20.13 12.22
CA GLN A 364 -17.12 -21.13 12.83
C GLN A 364 -15.73 -20.59 13.19
N ALA A 365 -15.51 -19.28 13.10
CA ALA A 365 -14.25 -18.68 13.56
C ALA A 365 -14.00 -18.96 15.06
N PHE A 366 -12.76 -19.25 15.41
CA PHE A 366 -12.35 -19.27 16.81
C PHE A 366 -12.70 -17.91 17.45
N PRO A 367 -13.41 -17.89 18.58
CA PRO A 367 -13.82 -16.63 19.19
C PRO A 367 -12.60 -15.96 19.84
N HIS A 368 -12.51 -14.63 19.72
CA HIS A 368 -11.61 -13.86 20.55
C HIS A 368 -12.17 -13.77 21.97
N ALA A 369 -11.93 -14.83 22.75
CA ALA A 369 -12.36 -14.92 24.15
C ALA A 369 -11.68 -13.85 25.01
N GLU A 370 -12.29 -13.53 26.15
CA GLU A 370 -11.84 -12.47 27.07
C GLU A 370 -10.36 -12.62 27.45
N TRP A 371 -9.91 -13.82 27.81
CA TRP A 371 -8.50 -14.09 28.15
C TRP A 371 -7.53 -13.73 27.01
N LEU A 372 -7.93 -13.95 25.75
CA LEU A 372 -7.09 -13.69 24.57
C LEU A 372 -6.96 -12.18 24.32
N VAL A 373 -8.08 -11.45 24.48
CA VAL A 373 -8.09 -10.00 24.40
C VAL A 373 -7.25 -9.40 25.53
N GLU A 374 -7.41 -9.90 26.75
CA GLU A 374 -6.66 -9.43 27.92
C GLU A 374 -5.16 -9.67 27.81
N VAL A 375 -4.71 -10.87 27.41
CA VAL A 375 -3.28 -11.18 27.32
C VAL A 375 -2.58 -10.37 26.22
N VAL A 376 -3.29 -10.08 25.13
CA VAL A 376 -2.76 -9.21 24.06
C VAL A 376 -2.75 -7.76 24.48
N ALA A 377 -3.82 -7.28 25.13
CA ALA A 377 -3.88 -5.93 25.68
C ALA A 377 -2.78 -5.68 26.72
N LEU A 378 -2.52 -6.64 27.61
CA LEU A 378 -1.46 -6.54 28.62
C LEU A 378 -0.08 -6.41 27.98
N GLN A 379 0.26 -7.27 27.01
CA GLN A 379 1.54 -7.19 26.32
C GLN A 379 1.67 -5.87 25.55
N ALA A 380 0.63 -5.48 24.80
CA ALA A 380 0.64 -4.25 24.03
C ALA A 380 0.80 -3.01 24.93
N GLN A 381 0.08 -2.96 26.05
CA GLN A 381 0.17 -1.88 27.03
C GLN A 381 1.56 -1.82 27.66
N TYR A 382 2.12 -2.97 28.07
CA TYR A 382 3.48 -3.05 28.58
C TYR A 382 4.51 -2.46 27.61
N LEU A 383 4.40 -2.80 26.32
CA LEU A 383 5.30 -2.28 25.29
C LEU A 383 5.17 -0.76 25.14
N PHE A 384 3.94 -0.25 25.09
CA PHE A 384 3.71 1.19 25.01
C PHE A 384 4.25 1.94 26.23
N ASP A 385 3.98 1.46 27.44
CA ASP A 385 4.42 2.10 28.69
C ASP A 385 5.94 2.05 28.86
N THR A 386 6.57 0.93 28.47
CA THR A 386 8.02 0.72 28.64
C THR A 386 8.83 1.48 27.59
N PHE A 387 8.42 1.45 26.31
CA PHE A 387 9.21 2.00 25.20
C PHE A 387 8.70 3.37 24.73
N GLY A 388 7.54 3.79 25.23
CA GLY A 388 6.91 5.08 24.93
C GLY A 388 6.24 5.16 23.55
N LYS A 389 6.19 4.06 22.81
CA LYS A 389 5.52 3.88 21.51
C LYS A 389 5.17 2.42 21.28
N PHE A 390 4.32 2.17 20.28
CA PHE A 390 3.92 0.83 19.87
C PHE A 390 3.94 0.71 18.33
N PRO A 391 4.62 -0.29 17.75
CA PRO A 391 5.48 -1.30 18.40
C PRO A 391 6.74 -0.70 19.07
N ALA A 392 7.48 -1.51 19.83
CA ALA A 392 8.51 -1.03 20.75
C ALA A 392 9.77 -0.50 20.06
N THR A 393 10.27 -1.23 19.06
CA THR A 393 11.60 -0.99 18.46
C THR A 393 11.52 -0.59 16.97
N VAL A 394 10.38 -0.83 16.33
CA VAL A 394 10.10 -0.46 14.93
C VAL A 394 9.14 0.75 14.88
N PRO A 395 8.90 1.40 13.72
CA PRO A 395 7.96 2.52 13.67
C PRO A 395 6.51 2.06 13.75
N THR A 396 5.62 2.95 14.23
CA THR A 396 4.16 2.73 14.26
C THR A 396 3.56 2.70 12.86
N ILE A 397 3.93 3.68 12.03
CA ILE A 397 3.52 3.78 10.63
C ILE A 397 4.75 3.61 9.73
N TYR A 398 4.62 2.80 8.69
CA TYR A 398 5.72 2.48 7.78
C TYR A 398 5.39 2.71 6.32
N SER A 399 6.34 3.32 5.61
CA SER A 399 6.40 3.42 4.16
C SER A 399 7.84 3.19 3.73
N LEU A 400 8.06 2.59 2.57
CA LEU A 400 9.40 2.31 2.05
C LEU A 400 9.46 2.45 0.53
N MET A 401 8.58 1.74 -0.15
CA MET A 401 8.61 1.59 -1.60
C MET A 401 7.54 2.47 -2.24
N PHE A 402 7.97 3.20 -3.27
CA PHE A 402 7.15 4.05 -4.10
C PHE A 402 7.16 3.47 -5.53
N LEU A 403 6.09 3.74 -6.28
CA LEU A 403 6.01 3.50 -7.71
C LEU A 403 5.90 4.86 -8.41
N GLN A 404 6.86 5.19 -9.25
CA GLN A 404 6.68 6.27 -10.21
C GLN A 404 6.22 5.70 -11.55
N THR A 405 5.21 6.31 -12.14
CA THR A 405 4.69 6.02 -13.49
C THR A 405 4.67 7.30 -14.33
N HIS A 406 5.04 7.22 -15.61
CA HIS A 406 5.03 8.35 -16.55
C HIS A 406 5.02 7.87 -18.01
N HIS A 407 4.71 8.77 -18.93
CA HIS A 407 4.94 8.56 -20.36
C HIS A 407 6.42 8.68 -20.69
N LEU A 408 6.98 7.71 -21.41
CA LEU A 408 8.39 7.74 -21.81
C LEU A 408 8.64 8.75 -22.94
N ASP A 409 9.79 9.41 -22.87
CA ASP A 409 10.34 10.08 -24.05
C ASP A 409 11.11 9.05 -24.90
N LEU A 410 10.48 8.54 -25.96
CA LEU A 410 11.09 7.52 -26.81
C LEU A 410 12.33 8.03 -27.55
N GLU A 411 12.43 9.34 -27.83
CA GLU A 411 13.58 9.92 -28.53
C GLU A 411 14.85 9.89 -27.68
N TYR A 412 14.72 9.98 -26.35
CA TYR A 412 15.84 9.72 -25.44
C TYR A 412 16.36 8.29 -25.61
N TYR A 413 15.46 7.30 -25.61
CA TYR A 413 15.85 5.90 -25.70
C TYR A 413 16.45 5.57 -27.07
N ASP A 414 15.82 6.03 -28.15
CA ASP A 414 16.30 5.80 -29.52
C ASP A 414 17.65 6.46 -29.78
N ARG A 415 17.96 7.57 -29.09
CA ARG A 415 19.24 8.25 -29.22
C ARG A 415 20.40 7.54 -28.52
N PHE A 416 20.15 6.91 -27.38
CA PHE A 416 21.24 6.46 -26.49
C PHE A 416 21.30 4.95 -26.25
N PHE A 417 20.28 4.19 -26.65
CA PHE A 417 20.19 2.76 -26.36
C PHE A 417 20.06 1.95 -27.64
N GLU A 418 20.54 0.71 -27.58
CA GLU A 418 20.35 -0.27 -28.64
C GLU A 418 18.88 -0.67 -28.82
N PRO A 419 18.50 -1.23 -29.99
CA PRO A 419 17.18 -1.80 -30.20
C PRO A 419 16.78 -2.76 -29.06
N GLY A 420 15.55 -2.58 -28.54
CA GLY A 420 15.03 -3.35 -27.40
C GLY A 420 15.09 -2.63 -26.04
N ALA A 421 15.49 -1.35 -26.02
CA ALA A 421 15.45 -0.50 -24.81
C ALA A 421 14.06 -0.41 -24.15
N TYR A 422 13.01 -0.48 -24.97
CA TYR A 422 11.61 -0.50 -24.55
C TYR A 422 10.80 -1.52 -25.36
N LEU A 423 9.65 -1.94 -24.82
CA LEU A 423 8.77 -2.94 -25.46
C LEU A 423 7.90 -2.28 -26.53
N GLN A 424 7.29 -3.10 -27.40
CA GLN A 424 6.35 -2.62 -28.40
C GLN A 424 5.18 -1.85 -27.77
N THR A 425 4.72 -2.27 -26.58
CA THR A 425 3.69 -1.55 -25.82
C THR A 425 4.06 -0.10 -25.56
N HIS A 426 5.34 0.21 -25.30
CA HIS A 426 5.81 1.58 -25.06
C HIS A 426 5.87 2.38 -26.36
N ARG A 427 6.30 1.74 -27.45
CA ARG A 427 6.36 2.36 -28.79
C ARG A 427 4.98 2.87 -29.22
N GLU A 428 3.96 2.04 -29.02
CA GLU A 428 2.60 2.28 -29.50
C GLU A 428 1.70 2.94 -28.45
N HIS A 429 2.24 3.25 -27.27
CA HIS A 429 1.45 3.63 -26.11
C HIS A 429 0.59 4.87 -26.39
N LEU A 430 1.20 5.98 -26.84
CA LEU A 430 0.50 7.23 -27.11
C LEU A 430 -0.60 7.06 -28.17
N GLU A 431 -0.30 6.33 -29.25
CA GLU A 431 -1.27 6.12 -30.32
C GLU A 431 -2.46 5.26 -29.86
N LYS A 432 -2.19 4.21 -29.08
CA LYS A 432 -3.22 3.27 -28.61
C LYS A 432 -4.07 3.84 -27.48
N TRP A 433 -3.44 4.48 -26.50
CA TRP A 433 -4.10 4.95 -25.27
C TRP A 433 -4.60 6.38 -25.37
N HIS A 434 -3.99 7.22 -26.20
CA HIS A 434 -4.33 8.65 -26.32
C HIS A 434 -4.77 9.07 -27.73
N GLY A 435 -4.63 8.20 -28.73
CA GLY A 435 -4.99 8.52 -30.11
C GLY A 435 -4.11 9.60 -30.76
N VAL A 436 -2.94 9.86 -30.20
CA VAL A 436 -1.98 10.88 -30.68
C VAL A 436 -0.63 10.25 -30.97
N ARG A 437 0.12 10.83 -31.91
CA ARG A 437 1.51 10.42 -32.15
C ARG A 437 2.46 11.28 -31.33
N LEU A 438 3.66 10.75 -31.08
CA LEU A 438 4.67 11.43 -30.26
C LEU A 438 5.03 12.82 -30.83
N GLU A 439 5.17 12.92 -32.16
CA GLU A 439 5.49 14.17 -32.86
C GLU A 439 4.41 15.26 -32.77
N ASP A 440 3.17 14.86 -32.47
CA ASP A 440 2.01 15.74 -32.36
C ASP A 440 1.84 16.31 -30.93
N LEU A 441 2.63 15.84 -29.96
CA LEU A 441 2.57 16.36 -28.59
C LEU A 441 3.08 17.80 -28.48
N PRO A 442 2.58 18.58 -27.50
CA PRO A 442 3.09 19.92 -27.22
C PRO A 442 4.59 19.92 -27.00
N LYS A 443 5.28 20.80 -27.74
CA LYS A 443 6.72 21.01 -27.62
C LYS A 443 6.98 22.15 -26.66
N ARG A 444 8.08 22.05 -25.92
CA ARG A 444 8.59 23.13 -25.10
C ARG A 444 8.91 24.32 -25.98
N ASP A 445 8.46 25.49 -25.55
CA ASP A 445 8.95 26.74 -26.10
C ASP A 445 10.38 26.95 -25.57
N ASP A 446 11.37 26.61 -26.39
CA ASP A 446 12.78 26.82 -26.05
C ASP A 446 13.25 28.25 -26.35
N GLY A 447 12.32 29.18 -26.60
CA GLY A 447 12.58 30.61 -26.71
C GLY A 447 13.56 30.97 -27.82
N ARG A 448 13.56 30.19 -28.92
CA ARG A 448 14.37 30.46 -30.11
C ARG A 448 13.59 31.14 -31.22
#